data_AF-A0ABD7X1G2-F1
#
_entry.id   AF-A0ABD7X1G2-F1
#
_cell.length_a   1.000
_cell.length_b   1.000
_cell.length_c   1.000
_cell.angle_alpha   90.00
_cell.angle_beta   90.00
_cell.angle_gamma   90.00
#
_symmetry.space_group_name_H-M   'P 1'
#
loop_
_entity.id
_entity.type
_entity.pdbx_description
1 polymer ?
#
loop_
_entity_poly.entity_id
_entity_poly.type
_entity_poly.pdbx_seq_one_letter_code
_entity_poly.pdbx_strand_id
1 'polypeptide(L)'
;MMETYTIKKVSDQLEVEKKTLKQWEKLLGSYLTIERVDGARVYTEEQIELFNDIKQLFDEQCTLDEVKEYVQLLVKEQEEQEHLVMESEAAVSKEEEPAKLKTAKKENVIDFQEHSNKQMKQEKKKAAEKQESVSENKQEKTPPIPEARLATEEEKQAISASIEEPKPNDLVVNEKELLQGELVEAVRRYEDVFEVLDTFKADLLKEMREGMRNEVREEIVGEVKKELEKSATQTVEMVESVGAYISESSERSARDVENMSKKIIRSNEKSFDEVTSLIEDYSTIAEEKTEDMRLFMKDVMENADESSKEMQYLLDRFSSNSTVAMNQVKFMVEKLNNSSTNTTEELRDLIDSMNEERVYYLKEMEKERKLHRQSVAEREEMFSDFVQTFRQTAAADMKRKRKWWKLFLS
;
A
#
# COMPACT_ATOMS: atom_id res chain seq x y z
N MET A 1 5.85 -33.85 11.88
CA MET A 1 5.28 -33.27 13.11
C MET A 1 5.96 -31.93 13.28
N MET A 2 5.24 -30.82 13.07
CA MET A 2 5.80 -29.48 13.29
C MET A 2 5.93 -29.25 14.81
N GLU A 3 7.08 -28.76 15.24
CA GLU A 3 7.31 -28.43 16.65
C GLU A 3 6.49 -27.19 17.03
N THR A 4 5.78 -27.27 18.16
CA THR A 4 4.95 -26.16 18.65
C THR A 4 5.53 -25.60 19.95
N TYR A 5 5.54 -24.27 20.04
CA TYR A 5 6.18 -23.52 21.10
C TYR A 5 5.15 -22.73 21.90
N THR A 6 5.34 -22.64 23.21
CA THR A 6 4.46 -21.82 24.06
C THR A 6 4.90 -20.36 24.06
N ILE A 7 3.98 -19.42 24.30
CA ILE A 7 4.30 -17.98 24.40
C ILE A 7 5.43 -17.65 25.37
N LYS A 8 5.65 -18.49 26.39
CA LYS A 8 6.76 -18.32 27.33
C LYS A 8 8.09 -18.63 26.65
N LYS A 9 8.19 -19.76 25.96
CA LYS A 9 9.39 -20.17 25.23
C LYS A 9 9.73 -19.17 24.13
N VAL A 10 8.73 -18.67 23.40
CA VAL A 10 8.91 -17.65 22.34
C VAL A 10 9.35 -16.30 22.91
N SER A 11 8.76 -15.86 24.02
CA SER A 11 9.16 -14.61 24.70
C SER A 11 10.60 -14.68 25.21
N ASP A 12 11.01 -15.82 25.76
CA ASP A 12 12.37 -16.05 26.24
C ASP A 12 13.38 -16.15 25.07
N GLN A 13 12.96 -16.68 23.91
CA GLN A 13 13.79 -16.86 22.72
C GLN A 13 14.00 -15.56 21.91
N LEU A 14 12.99 -14.70 21.84
CA LEU A 14 13.05 -13.42 21.09
C LEU A 14 13.51 -12.23 21.95
N GLU A 15 13.67 -12.42 23.27
CA GLU A 15 13.89 -11.34 24.24
C GLU A 15 12.83 -10.23 24.19
N VAL A 16 11.58 -10.60 23.86
CA VAL A 16 10.45 -9.67 23.75
C VAL A 16 9.41 -9.98 24.83
N GLU A 17 8.85 -8.94 25.47
CA GLU A 17 7.81 -9.14 26.48
C GLU A 17 6.57 -9.84 25.89
N LYS A 18 5.99 -10.76 26.66
CA LYS A 18 4.73 -11.46 26.32
C LYS A 18 3.57 -10.51 25.98
N LYS A 19 3.60 -9.28 26.50
CA LYS A 19 2.59 -8.25 26.22
C LYS A 19 2.74 -7.69 24.81
N THR A 20 3.98 -7.45 24.37
CA THR A 20 4.33 -6.96 23.03
C THR A 20 3.98 -8.01 21.98
N LEU A 21 4.30 -9.29 22.21
CA LEU A 21 3.88 -10.38 21.32
C LEU A 21 2.36 -10.45 21.14
N LYS A 22 1.58 -10.24 22.22
CA LYS A 22 0.10 -10.16 22.14
C LYS A 22 -0.40 -8.92 21.43
N GLN A 23 0.34 -7.81 21.49
CA GLN A 23 0.01 -6.59 20.76
C GLN A 23 0.25 -6.79 19.27
N TRP A 24 1.38 -7.39 18.89
CA TRP A 24 1.68 -7.74 17.51
C TRP A 24 0.65 -8.73 16.95
N GLU A 25 0.30 -9.78 17.69
CA GLU A 25 -0.82 -10.69 17.34
C GLU A 25 -2.12 -9.93 17.07
N LYS A 26 -2.45 -8.93 17.91
CA LYS A 26 -3.69 -8.15 17.74
C LYS A 26 -3.64 -7.21 16.54
N LEU A 27 -2.49 -6.62 16.26
CA LEU A 27 -2.30 -5.66 15.17
C LEU A 27 -2.15 -6.34 13.81
N LEU A 28 -1.57 -7.54 13.79
CA LEU A 28 -1.31 -8.36 12.62
C LEU A 28 -2.30 -9.52 12.47
N GLY A 29 -3.32 -9.58 13.33
CA GLY A 29 -4.26 -10.71 13.41
C GLY A 29 -5.12 -10.93 12.16
N SER A 30 -5.11 -10.00 11.20
CA SER A 30 -5.69 -10.21 9.86
C SER A 30 -4.79 -11.02 8.93
N TYR A 31 -3.49 -11.11 9.23
CA TYR A 31 -2.46 -11.76 8.41
C TYR A 31 -1.75 -12.92 9.14
N LEU A 32 -1.85 -12.98 10.47
CA LEU A 32 -1.21 -14.00 11.30
C LEU A 32 -2.26 -14.83 12.05
N THR A 33 -2.40 -16.11 11.68
CA THR A 33 -3.30 -17.04 12.37
C THR A 33 -2.53 -17.88 13.39
N ILE A 34 -2.70 -17.57 14.68
CA ILE A 34 -2.06 -18.32 15.77
C ILE A 34 -2.99 -19.44 16.23
N GLU A 35 -2.51 -20.68 16.14
CA GLU A 35 -3.26 -21.85 16.59
C GLU A 35 -3.39 -21.90 18.12
N ARG A 36 -4.49 -22.48 18.59
CA ARG A 36 -4.75 -22.69 20.01
C ARG A 36 -4.93 -24.17 20.28
N VAL A 37 -4.02 -24.72 21.05
CA VAL A 37 -4.12 -26.10 21.54
C VAL A 37 -4.50 -26.01 23.01
N ASP A 38 -5.64 -26.62 23.36
CA ASP A 38 -6.18 -26.65 24.73
C ASP A 38 -6.35 -25.24 25.37
N GLY A 39 -6.75 -24.27 24.55
CA GLY A 39 -6.95 -22.88 24.96
C GLY A 39 -5.66 -22.05 25.16
N ALA A 40 -4.48 -22.68 25.09
CA ALA A 40 -3.19 -22.02 25.10
C ALA A 40 -2.73 -21.66 23.68
N ARG A 41 -2.06 -20.51 23.53
CA ARG A 41 -1.45 -20.09 22.25
C ARG A 41 -0.22 -20.94 21.99
N VAL A 42 -0.17 -21.57 20.83
CA VAL A 42 1.00 -22.29 20.32
C VAL A 42 1.51 -21.60 19.06
N TYR A 43 2.83 -21.49 18.97
CA TYR A 43 3.55 -20.86 17.87
C TYR A 43 4.34 -21.93 17.11
N THR A 44 4.36 -21.86 15.79
CA THR A 44 5.26 -22.69 14.96
C THR A 44 6.62 -22.01 14.78
N GLU A 45 7.63 -22.76 14.33
CA GLU A 45 8.97 -22.20 14.06
C GLU A 45 8.90 -21.02 13.07
N GLU A 46 8.13 -21.17 11.99
CA GLU A 46 7.92 -20.12 10.97
C GLU A 46 7.32 -18.85 11.57
N GLN A 47 6.41 -18.99 12.54
CA GLN A 47 5.83 -17.84 13.24
C GLN A 47 6.85 -17.16 14.16
N ILE A 48 7.79 -17.92 14.73
CA ILE A 48 8.87 -17.37 15.56
C ILE A 48 9.85 -16.58 14.71
N GLU A 49 10.23 -17.10 13.54
CA GLU A 49 11.06 -16.39 12.54
C GLU A 49 10.40 -15.09 12.10
N LEU A 50 9.11 -15.14 11.74
CA LEU A 50 8.36 -13.93 11.37
C LEU A 50 8.30 -12.91 12.51
N PHE A 51 8.15 -13.34 13.77
CA PHE A 51 8.20 -12.43 14.91
C PHE A 51 9.59 -11.84 15.15
N ASN A 52 10.66 -12.54 14.78
CA ASN A 52 12.02 -12.01 14.79
C ASN A 52 12.20 -10.94 13.72
N ASP A 53 11.69 -11.15 12.52
CA ASP A 53 11.73 -10.17 11.43
C ASP A 53 10.92 -8.92 11.80
N ILE A 54 9.72 -9.11 12.35
CA ILE A 54 8.91 -8.00 12.87
C ILE A 54 9.66 -7.22 13.96
N LYS A 55 10.37 -7.90 14.86
CA LYS A 55 11.20 -7.26 15.89
C LYS A 55 12.29 -6.40 15.23
N GLN A 56 13.01 -6.96 14.26
CA GLN A 56 14.07 -6.23 13.55
C GLN A 56 13.53 -4.99 12.82
N LEU A 57 12.37 -5.10 12.16
CA LEU A 57 11.73 -3.96 11.49
C LEU A 57 11.33 -2.85 12.46
N PHE A 58 10.86 -3.19 13.67
CA PHE A 58 10.58 -2.19 14.69
C PHE A 58 11.86 -1.57 15.29
N ASP A 59 12.95 -2.34 15.40
CA ASP A 59 14.26 -1.83 15.83
C ASP A 59 14.85 -0.84 14.78
N GLU A 60 14.52 -1.03 13.50
CA GLU A 60 14.90 -0.15 12.38
C GLU A 60 14.00 1.11 12.22
N GLN A 61 13.10 1.38 13.17
CA GLN A 61 12.12 2.47 13.17
C GLN A 61 11.07 2.42 12.04
N CYS A 62 10.81 1.24 11.46
CA CYS A 62 9.74 1.10 10.49
C CYS A 62 8.36 1.38 11.12
N THR A 63 7.48 1.97 10.33
CA THR A 63 6.10 2.24 10.73
C THR A 63 5.27 0.96 10.71
N LEU A 64 4.20 0.93 11.51
CA LEU A 64 3.32 -0.23 11.60
C LEU A 64 2.69 -0.64 10.25
N ASP A 65 2.51 0.30 9.33
CA ASP A 65 1.93 0.02 8.01
C ASP A 65 2.95 -0.63 7.05
N GLU A 66 4.23 -0.28 7.13
CA GLU A 66 5.31 -0.95 6.40
C GLU A 66 5.49 -2.40 6.87
N VAL A 67 5.41 -2.63 8.19
CA VAL A 67 5.45 -3.98 8.76
C VAL A 67 4.26 -4.83 8.29
N LYS A 68 3.06 -4.24 8.16
CA LYS A 68 1.90 -4.97 7.60
C LYS A 68 2.09 -5.31 6.13
N GLU A 69 2.65 -4.40 5.34
CA GLU A 69 2.91 -4.62 3.92
C GLU A 69 3.93 -5.77 3.72
N TYR A 70 4.99 -5.79 4.53
CA TYR A 70 5.97 -6.88 4.55
C TYR A 70 5.32 -8.24 4.87
N VAL A 71 4.53 -8.31 5.95
CA VAL A 71 3.83 -9.55 6.32
C VAL A 71 2.83 -9.98 5.25
N GLN A 72 2.17 -9.05 4.56
CA GLN A 72 1.26 -9.35 3.47
C GLN A 72 1.97 -9.88 2.21
N LEU A 73 3.18 -9.40 1.91
CA LEU A 73 4.00 -9.90 0.82
C LEU A 73 4.45 -11.34 1.07
N LEU A 74 4.91 -11.64 2.29
CA LEU A 74 5.31 -12.99 2.67
C LEU A 74 4.16 -14.01 2.54
N VAL A 75 2.95 -13.65 2.98
CA VAL A 75 1.77 -14.54 2.85
C VAL A 75 1.42 -14.79 1.38
N LYS A 76 1.50 -13.77 0.51
CA LYS A 76 1.27 -13.95 -0.93
C LYS A 76 2.31 -14.85 -1.58
N GLU A 77 3.58 -14.71 -1.18
CA GLU A 77 4.67 -15.53 -1.70
C GLU A 77 4.51 -17.00 -1.31
N GLN A 78 4.03 -17.27 -0.08
CA GLN A 78 3.67 -18.63 0.35
C GLN A 78 2.48 -19.20 -0.43
N GLU A 79 1.43 -18.41 -0.68
CA GLU A 79 0.28 -18.82 -1.51
C GLU A 79 0.68 -19.14 -2.97
N GLU A 80 1.60 -18.37 -3.55
CA GLU A 80 2.14 -18.62 -4.89
C GLU A 80 3.00 -19.88 -4.95
N GLN A 81 3.78 -20.17 -3.90
CA GLN A 81 4.56 -21.40 -3.80
C GLN A 81 3.67 -22.64 -3.62
N GLU A 82 2.59 -22.58 -2.82
CA GLU A 82 1.63 -23.68 -2.69
C GLU A 82 0.87 -23.97 -4.00
N HIS A 83 0.53 -22.92 -4.77
CA HIS A 83 -0.10 -23.08 -6.09
C HIS A 83 0.81 -23.79 -7.11
N LEU A 84 2.13 -23.50 -7.08
CA LEU A 84 3.12 -24.17 -7.93
C LEU A 84 3.31 -25.65 -7.57
N VAL A 85 3.22 -25.99 -6.28
CA VAL A 85 3.32 -27.39 -5.82
C VAL A 85 2.09 -28.19 -6.23
N MET A 86 0.88 -27.60 -6.15
CA MET A 86 -0.35 -28.24 -6.62
C MET A 86 -0.38 -28.48 -8.15
N GLU A 87 0.17 -27.57 -8.96
CA GLU A 87 0.31 -27.79 -10.41
C GLU A 87 1.29 -28.92 -10.75
N SER A 88 2.32 -29.10 -9.92
CA SER A 88 3.31 -30.18 -10.10
C SER A 88 2.79 -31.57 -9.72
N GLU A 89 1.93 -31.69 -8.70
CA GLU A 89 1.31 -32.97 -8.32
C GLU A 89 0.19 -33.40 -9.28
N ALA A 90 -0.53 -32.44 -9.88
CA ALA A 90 -1.56 -32.73 -10.88
C ALA A 90 -0.99 -33.29 -12.20
N ALA A 91 0.28 -33.01 -12.50
CA ALA A 91 0.96 -33.48 -13.71
C ALA A 91 1.37 -34.97 -13.66
N VAL A 92 1.44 -35.59 -12.48
CA VAL A 92 1.91 -36.99 -12.31
C VAL A 92 0.81 -38.02 -12.60
N SER A 93 -0.45 -37.62 -12.75
CA SER A 93 -1.59 -38.56 -12.85
C SER A 93 -2.18 -38.73 -14.26
N LYS A 94 -1.57 -38.20 -15.33
CA LYS A 94 -2.10 -38.34 -16.70
C LYS A 94 -1.01 -38.50 -17.76
N GLU A 95 -0.45 -39.70 -17.85
CA GLU A 95 0.10 -40.22 -19.11
C GLU A 95 -0.70 -41.43 -19.55
N GLU A 96 -1.58 -41.26 -20.54
CA GLU A 96 -1.96 -42.30 -21.51
C GLU A 96 -2.45 -41.63 -22.81
N GLU A 97 -1.58 -41.69 -23.84
CA GLU A 97 -1.88 -41.81 -25.29
C GLU A 97 -2.45 -40.61 -26.12
N PRO A 98 -2.21 -40.59 -27.47
CA PRO A 98 -1.49 -39.48 -28.09
C PRO A 98 -2.21 -38.74 -29.24
N ALA A 99 -1.60 -37.60 -29.61
CA ALA A 99 -1.68 -36.88 -30.87
C ALA A 99 -3.03 -36.28 -31.31
N LYS A 100 -3.09 -34.93 -31.37
CA LYS A 100 -3.30 -34.21 -32.65
C LYS A 100 -3.01 -32.70 -32.54
N LEU A 101 -2.08 -32.29 -33.39
CA LEU A 101 -1.79 -30.94 -33.84
C LEU A 101 -3.06 -30.15 -34.17
N LYS A 102 -3.30 -29.05 -33.44
CA LYS A 102 -4.05 -27.89 -33.94
C LYS A 102 -3.39 -26.60 -33.48
N THR A 103 -3.06 -25.80 -34.47
CA THR A 103 -2.57 -24.42 -34.45
C THR A 103 -3.50 -23.49 -33.67
N ALA A 104 -2.96 -22.77 -32.69
CA ALA A 104 -3.57 -21.53 -32.17
C ALA A 104 -2.51 -20.62 -31.52
N LYS A 105 -2.24 -19.52 -32.24
CA LYS A 105 -1.91 -18.15 -31.80
C LYS A 105 -1.02 -17.95 -30.55
N LYS A 106 0.13 -17.34 -30.83
CA LYS A 106 0.97 -16.56 -29.91
C LYS A 106 0.19 -15.34 -29.36
N GLU A 107 0.13 -15.23 -28.04
CA GLU A 107 -0.14 -14.05 -27.18
C GLU A 107 -0.01 -14.66 -25.75
N ASN A 108 0.86 -14.26 -24.82
CA ASN A 108 1.29 -12.93 -24.40
C ASN A 108 2.73 -12.98 -23.89
N VAL A 109 3.54 -12.05 -24.41
CA VAL A 109 4.73 -11.55 -23.74
C VAL A 109 4.30 -10.25 -23.07
N ILE A 110 4.38 -10.23 -21.74
CA ILE A 110 4.81 -9.12 -20.89
C ILE A 110 4.29 -7.73 -21.28
N ASP A 111 3.34 -7.21 -20.50
CA ASP A 111 3.07 -5.77 -20.45
C ASP A 111 3.13 -5.26 -18.99
N PHE A 112 4.35 -5.06 -18.51
CA PHE A 112 4.66 -4.41 -17.24
C PHE A 112 4.68 -2.86 -17.39
N GLN A 113 4.34 -2.32 -18.57
CA GLN A 113 4.35 -0.89 -18.86
C GLN A 113 2.96 -0.21 -18.69
N GLU A 114 1.88 -1.00 -18.60
CA GLU A 114 0.51 -0.47 -18.44
C GLU A 114 0.16 -0.02 -17.02
N HIS A 115 0.79 -0.59 -15.99
CA HIS A 115 0.43 -0.29 -14.60
C HIS A 115 0.93 1.11 -14.15
N SER A 116 2.11 1.52 -14.61
CA SER A 116 2.68 2.85 -14.34
C SER A 116 1.91 3.98 -15.03
N ASN A 117 1.41 3.74 -16.26
CA ASN A 117 0.66 4.74 -17.03
C ASN A 117 -0.81 4.90 -16.59
N LYS A 118 -1.41 3.91 -15.91
CA LYS A 118 -2.76 4.03 -15.33
C LYS A 118 -2.78 4.87 -14.05
N GLN A 119 -1.71 4.84 -13.24
CA GLN A 119 -1.61 5.68 -12.03
C GLN A 119 -1.41 7.17 -12.37
N MET A 120 -0.57 7.51 -13.37
CA MET A 120 -0.40 8.92 -13.80
C MET A 120 -1.66 9.54 -14.43
N LYS A 121 -2.56 8.75 -15.03
CA LYS A 121 -3.82 9.25 -15.60
C LYS A 121 -4.91 9.48 -14.55
N GLN A 122 -4.89 8.77 -13.43
CA GLN A 122 -5.86 8.98 -12.35
C GLN A 122 -5.51 10.19 -11.47
N GLU A 123 -4.23 10.50 -11.29
CA GLU A 123 -3.80 11.70 -10.56
C GLU A 123 -3.99 13.00 -11.37
N LYS A 124 -3.73 12.97 -12.69
CA LYS A 124 -4.03 14.12 -13.56
C LYS A 124 -5.52 14.42 -13.69
N LYS A 125 -6.40 13.43 -13.51
CA LYS A 125 -7.86 13.63 -13.54
C LYS A 125 -8.41 14.19 -12.22
N LYS A 126 -7.79 13.86 -11.07
CA LYS A 126 -8.14 14.44 -9.76
C LYS A 126 -7.60 15.85 -9.53
N ALA A 127 -6.52 16.25 -10.23
CA ALA A 127 -6.02 17.62 -10.21
C ALA A 127 -6.83 18.57 -11.11
N ALA A 128 -7.43 18.06 -12.20
CA ALA A 128 -8.22 18.87 -13.15
C ALA A 128 -9.65 19.20 -12.66
N GLU A 129 -10.24 18.41 -11.75
CA GLU A 129 -11.58 18.70 -11.18
C GLU A 129 -11.57 19.69 -10.00
N LYS A 130 -10.39 20.19 -9.59
CA LYS A 130 -10.25 21.19 -8.52
C LYS A 130 -9.85 22.59 -9.01
N GLN A 131 -9.80 22.83 -10.32
CA GLN A 131 -9.45 24.13 -10.91
C GLN A 131 -10.52 24.73 -11.84
N GLU A 132 -11.75 24.20 -11.85
CA GLU A 132 -12.84 24.75 -12.67
C GLU A 132 -14.07 25.11 -11.82
N SER A 133 -13.86 25.98 -10.83
CA SER A 133 -14.87 26.94 -10.39
C SER A 133 -14.15 28.10 -9.70
N VAL A 134 -14.64 29.32 -9.92
CA VAL A 134 -14.08 30.62 -9.53
C VAL A 134 -13.18 31.25 -10.60
N SER A 135 -13.82 31.89 -11.60
CA SER A 135 -13.45 33.22 -12.07
C SER A 135 -14.53 33.78 -13.01
N GLU A 136 -15.47 34.53 -12.45
CA GLU A 136 -16.08 35.72 -13.08
C GLU A 136 -16.97 36.42 -12.04
N ASN A 137 -16.45 37.45 -11.37
CA ASN A 137 -17.07 38.77 -11.40
C ASN A 137 -16.14 39.83 -10.78
N LYS A 138 -16.03 40.97 -11.47
CA LYS A 138 -15.19 42.11 -11.14
C LYS A 138 -16.11 43.21 -10.62
N GLN A 139 -16.03 43.56 -9.34
CA GLN A 139 -16.53 44.86 -8.84
C GLN A 139 -15.90 45.21 -7.49
N GLU A 140 -14.91 46.10 -7.56
CA GLU A 140 -14.74 47.30 -6.74
C GLU A 140 -15.53 47.37 -5.42
N LYS A 141 -14.82 47.35 -4.27
CA LYS A 141 -15.15 48.12 -3.07
C LYS A 141 -14.03 48.11 -2.02
N THR A 142 -13.71 49.32 -1.59
CA THR A 142 -12.86 49.77 -0.48
C THR A 142 -13.41 49.37 0.91
N PRO A 143 -12.59 49.38 1.97
CA PRO A 143 -12.93 48.83 3.29
C PRO A 143 -13.69 49.84 4.18
N PRO A 144 -14.57 49.39 5.11
CA PRO A 144 -15.18 50.27 6.09
C PRO A 144 -14.52 50.17 7.48
N ILE A 145 -14.25 51.32 8.08
CA ILE A 145 -14.10 51.55 9.53
C ILE A 145 -15.50 51.89 10.08
N PRO A 146 -15.88 51.48 11.32
CA PRO A 146 -17.23 51.62 11.82
C PRO A 146 -17.47 52.98 12.49
N GLU A 147 -18.39 53.77 11.95
CA GLU A 147 -18.98 54.93 12.63
C GLU A 147 -20.26 54.55 13.37
N ALA A 148 -20.29 54.92 14.64
CA ALA A 148 -21.42 54.78 15.53
C ALA A 148 -22.38 55.97 15.37
N ARG A 149 -23.68 55.63 15.29
CA ARG A 149 -24.86 56.34 15.82
C ARG A 149 -24.86 57.87 15.82
N LEU A 150 -25.83 58.43 15.07
CA LEU A 150 -26.59 59.59 15.51
C LEU A 150 -28.06 59.41 15.13
N ALA A 151 -28.88 59.28 16.17
CA ALA A 151 -30.32 59.40 16.12
C ALA A 151 -30.68 60.89 16.13
N THR A 152 -31.65 61.24 15.30
CA THR A 152 -32.42 62.49 15.38
C THR A 152 -33.28 62.48 16.64
N GLU A 153 -33.18 63.50 17.48
CA GLU A 153 -34.33 64.06 18.19
C GLU A 153 -33.99 65.45 18.74
N GLU A 154 -35.06 66.24 18.82
CA GLU A 154 -35.11 67.68 18.98
C GLU A 154 -34.91 68.13 20.44
N GLU A 155 -34.82 69.45 20.58
CA GLU A 155 -35.14 70.24 21.78
C GLU A 155 -34.00 70.47 22.80
N LYS A 156 -33.39 71.67 22.74
CA LYS A 156 -33.68 72.77 23.68
C LYS A 156 -32.81 74.00 23.45
N GLN A 157 -33.50 75.07 23.06
CA GLN A 157 -33.38 76.46 23.53
C GLN A 157 -32.02 76.88 24.14
N ALA A 158 -31.21 77.56 23.34
CA ALA A 158 -30.28 78.57 23.82
C ALA A 158 -31.01 79.93 23.86
N ILE A 159 -31.00 80.51 25.05
CA ILE A 159 -31.45 81.86 25.38
C ILE A 159 -30.58 82.86 24.62
N SER A 160 -31.16 83.52 23.63
CA SER A 160 -30.63 84.74 23.04
C SER A 160 -31.03 85.92 23.93
N ALA A 161 -30.07 86.52 24.61
CA ALA A 161 -30.22 87.80 25.27
C ALA A 161 -29.06 88.71 24.86
N SER A 162 -29.21 89.36 23.70
CA SER A 162 -28.52 90.61 23.39
C SER A 162 -29.59 91.69 23.35
N ILE A 163 -29.53 92.60 24.32
CA ILE A 163 -30.27 93.87 24.32
C ILE A 163 -29.20 94.95 24.14
N GLU A 164 -29.24 95.59 22.98
CA GLU A 164 -28.54 96.82 22.60
C GLU A 164 -29.67 97.82 22.30
N GLU A 165 -30.00 98.66 23.27
CA GLU A 165 -29.53 100.05 23.45
C GLU A 165 -30.58 101.08 22.98
N PRO A 166 -30.60 102.28 23.58
CA PRO A 166 -31.82 103.01 23.88
C PRO A 166 -32.11 104.16 22.91
N LYS A 167 -33.35 104.66 23.02
CA LYS A 167 -33.90 105.82 22.30
C LYS A 167 -33.21 107.13 22.68
N PRO A 168 -33.02 108.07 21.73
CA PRO A 168 -32.89 109.48 22.02
C PRO A 168 -34.20 110.24 21.74
N ASN A 169 -34.51 111.15 22.67
CA ASN A 169 -35.08 112.49 22.47
C ASN A 169 -36.50 112.56 21.84
N ASP A 170 -37.36 113.55 22.11
CA ASP A 170 -37.06 114.95 22.32
C ASP A 170 -38.37 115.72 22.66
N LEU A 171 -38.22 116.91 23.26
CA LEU A 171 -39.09 118.11 23.12
C LEU A 171 -40.44 118.17 23.87
N VAL A 172 -40.92 119.29 24.43
CA VAL A 172 -40.41 120.60 24.89
C VAL A 172 -41.65 121.39 25.38
N VAL A 173 -41.43 122.57 25.99
CA VAL A 173 -42.34 123.72 26.12
C VAL A 173 -43.14 123.77 27.44
N ASN A 174 -43.25 124.86 28.20
CA ASN A 174 -42.55 126.14 28.35
C ASN A 174 -43.32 126.92 29.47
N GLU A 175 -42.65 127.92 30.03
CA GLU A 175 -43.23 129.17 30.60
C GLU A 175 -44.20 129.13 31.80
N LYS A 176 -43.76 129.71 32.94
CA LYS A 176 -44.22 131.07 33.29
C LYS A 176 -43.51 131.75 34.48
N GLU A 177 -43.24 133.04 34.23
CA GLU A 177 -43.29 134.21 35.12
C GLU A 177 -42.46 134.31 36.41
N LEU A 178 -41.44 135.18 36.28
CA LEU A 178 -41.25 136.42 37.05
C LEU A 178 -41.11 136.33 38.58
N LEU A 179 -39.87 136.55 39.08
CA LEU A 179 -39.52 137.73 39.89
C LEU A 179 -38.06 137.70 40.39
N GLN A 180 -37.43 138.87 40.30
CA GLN A 180 -36.25 139.36 41.04
C GLN A 180 -34.87 138.82 40.64
N GLY A 181 -34.27 139.57 39.70
CA GLY A 181 -32.84 139.53 39.40
C GLY A 181 -32.01 140.09 40.56
N GLU A 182 -31.29 139.19 41.21
CA GLU A 182 -29.95 139.38 41.80
C GLU A 182 -29.39 137.99 42.22
N LEU A 183 -30.28 137.02 42.49
CA LEU A 183 -29.92 135.64 42.86
C LEU A 183 -29.62 134.72 41.64
N VAL A 184 -30.16 135.04 40.46
CA VAL A 184 -30.06 134.23 39.22
C VAL A 184 -28.65 134.22 38.63
N GLU A 185 -27.86 135.27 38.85
CA GLU A 185 -26.51 135.37 38.28
C GLU A 185 -25.49 134.50 39.05
N ALA A 186 -25.73 134.27 40.35
CA ALA A 186 -24.95 133.31 41.12
C ALA A 186 -25.32 131.87 40.76
N VAL A 187 -26.61 131.55 40.59
CA VAL A 187 -27.07 130.19 40.22
C VAL A 187 -26.66 129.83 38.80
N ARG A 188 -26.72 130.75 37.82
CA ARG A 188 -26.20 130.50 36.46
C ARG A 188 -24.72 130.17 36.45
N ARG A 189 -23.90 130.87 37.24
CA ARG A 189 -22.47 130.52 37.37
C ARG A 189 -22.26 129.13 37.96
N TYR A 190 -23.15 128.66 38.84
CA TYR A 190 -23.07 127.30 39.37
C TYR A 190 -23.59 126.27 38.36
N GLU A 191 -24.64 126.56 37.59
CA GLU A 191 -25.21 125.69 36.56
C GLU A 191 -24.25 125.52 35.36
N ASP A 192 -23.61 126.60 34.91
CA ASP A 192 -22.55 126.58 33.90
C ASP A 192 -21.35 125.73 34.38
N VAL A 193 -21.01 125.79 35.68
CA VAL A 193 -19.96 124.95 36.27
C VAL A 193 -20.39 123.49 36.36
N PHE A 194 -21.66 123.19 36.65
CA PHE A 194 -22.19 121.82 36.64
C PHE A 194 -22.26 121.23 35.23
N GLU A 195 -22.59 122.01 34.21
CA GLU A 195 -22.60 121.56 32.81
C GLU A 195 -21.18 121.29 32.30
N VAL A 196 -20.21 122.12 32.68
CA VAL A 196 -18.78 121.86 32.44
C VAL A 196 -18.29 120.61 33.21
N LEU A 197 -18.79 120.37 34.42
CA LEU A 197 -18.46 119.17 35.19
C LEU A 197 -19.11 117.90 34.63
N ASP A 198 -20.34 117.99 34.11
CA ASP A 198 -21.04 116.86 33.51
C ASP A 198 -20.46 116.49 32.16
N THR A 199 -20.05 117.49 31.36
CA THR A 199 -19.29 117.26 30.13
C THR A 199 -17.91 116.69 30.43
N PHE A 200 -17.18 117.22 31.42
CA PHE A 200 -15.91 116.64 31.87
C PHE A 200 -16.07 115.21 32.40
N LYS A 201 -17.12 114.92 33.16
CA LYS A 201 -17.43 113.56 33.66
C LYS A 201 -17.78 112.61 32.52
N ALA A 202 -18.55 113.06 31.54
CA ALA A 202 -18.90 112.27 30.36
C ALA A 202 -17.66 111.99 29.50
N ASP A 203 -16.80 112.99 29.29
CA ASP A 203 -15.53 112.84 28.57
C ASP A 203 -14.55 111.95 29.33
N LEU A 204 -14.40 112.10 30.65
CA LEU A 204 -13.57 111.24 31.49
C LEU A 204 -14.08 109.80 31.47
N LEU A 205 -15.39 109.56 31.60
CA LEU A 205 -15.96 108.22 31.57
C LEU A 205 -15.82 107.59 30.18
N LYS A 206 -15.95 108.39 29.12
CA LYS A 206 -15.73 107.94 27.75
C LYS A 206 -14.27 107.60 27.50
N GLU A 207 -13.35 108.47 27.93
CA GLU A 207 -11.90 108.28 27.84
C GLU A 207 -11.44 107.10 28.69
N MET A 208 -11.94 106.94 29.92
CA MET A 208 -11.65 105.76 30.75
C MET A 208 -12.24 104.49 30.15
N ARG A 209 -13.47 104.52 29.61
CA ARG A 209 -14.11 103.35 28.99
C ARG A 209 -13.40 102.96 27.70
N GLU A 210 -13.01 103.92 26.86
CA GLU A 210 -12.28 103.67 25.62
C GLU A 210 -10.81 103.33 25.88
N GLY A 211 -10.19 103.97 26.88
CA GLY A 211 -8.86 103.66 27.38
C GLY A 211 -8.79 102.24 27.91
N MET A 212 -9.62 101.87 28.88
CA MET A 212 -9.69 100.49 29.41
C MET A 212 -10.06 99.47 28.34
N ARG A 213 -11.03 99.76 27.45
CA ARG A 213 -11.44 98.81 26.41
C ARG A 213 -10.33 98.59 25.39
N ASN A 214 -9.62 99.64 24.98
CA ASN A 214 -8.54 99.51 24.02
C ASN A 214 -7.29 98.90 24.66
N GLU A 215 -6.96 99.25 25.90
CA GLU A 215 -5.84 98.68 26.65
C GLU A 215 -6.04 97.18 26.90
N VAL A 216 -7.20 96.78 27.44
CA VAL A 216 -7.54 95.36 27.66
C VAL A 216 -7.60 94.60 26.34
N ARG A 217 -8.11 95.21 25.26
CA ARG A 217 -8.15 94.56 23.94
C ARG A 217 -6.75 94.38 23.37
N GLU A 218 -5.89 95.39 23.43
CA GLU A 218 -4.50 95.30 22.97
C GLU A 218 -3.68 94.33 23.83
N GLU A 219 -3.89 94.31 25.14
CA GLU A 219 -3.23 93.39 26.06
C GLU A 219 -3.66 91.94 25.79
N ILE A 220 -4.96 91.64 25.79
CA ILE A 220 -5.46 90.27 25.56
C ILE A 220 -5.16 89.81 24.14
N VAL A 221 -5.39 90.64 23.12
CA VAL A 221 -5.11 90.26 21.73
C VAL A 221 -3.60 90.13 21.51
N GLY A 222 -2.80 91.01 22.09
CA GLY A 222 -1.34 90.95 22.03
C GLY A 222 -0.78 89.70 22.72
N GLU A 223 -1.30 89.36 23.90
CA GLU A 223 -0.86 88.19 24.66
C GLU A 223 -1.34 86.88 24.04
N VAL A 224 -2.60 86.80 23.59
CA VAL A 224 -3.11 85.65 22.82
C VAL A 224 -2.33 85.48 21.51
N LYS A 225 -2.04 86.57 20.80
CA LYS A 225 -1.24 86.50 19.57
C LYS A 225 0.18 86.03 19.85
N LYS A 226 0.80 86.50 20.93
CA LYS A 226 2.14 86.09 21.35
C LYS A 226 2.18 84.63 21.81
N GLU A 227 1.19 84.18 22.58
CA GLU A 227 1.02 82.79 23.00
C GLU A 227 0.76 81.89 21.78
N LEU A 228 -0.07 82.35 20.84
CA LEU A 228 -0.39 81.65 19.60
C LEU A 228 0.85 81.53 18.69
N GLU A 229 1.61 82.61 18.51
CA GLU A 229 2.87 82.60 17.78
C GLU A 229 3.88 81.64 18.43
N LYS A 230 4.02 81.66 19.76
CA LYS A 230 4.86 80.73 20.51
C LYS A 230 4.40 79.28 20.38
N SER A 231 3.09 79.03 20.42
CA SER A 231 2.52 77.69 20.22
C SER A 231 2.69 77.19 18.79
N ALA A 232 2.59 78.09 17.81
CA ALA A 232 2.79 77.79 16.39
C ALA A 232 4.25 77.45 16.10
N THR A 233 5.20 78.20 16.64
CA THR A 233 6.63 77.88 16.52
C THR A 233 6.96 76.54 17.18
N GLN A 234 6.42 76.26 18.37
CA GLN A 234 6.63 74.96 19.04
C GLN A 234 6.04 73.80 18.22
N THR A 235 4.88 74.00 17.58
CA THR A 235 4.27 72.98 16.71
C THR A 235 5.11 72.74 15.46
N VAL A 236 5.65 73.79 14.85
CA VAL A 236 6.54 73.69 13.68
C VAL A 236 7.84 72.95 14.04
N GLU A 237 8.49 73.32 15.15
CA GLU A 237 9.70 72.63 15.63
C GLU A 237 9.44 71.14 15.91
N MET A 238 8.28 70.81 16.49
CA MET A 238 7.91 69.41 16.72
C MET A 238 7.69 68.67 15.40
N VAL A 239 6.99 69.27 14.43
CA VAL A 239 6.77 68.66 13.10
C VAL A 239 8.08 68.49 12.34
N GLU A 240 9.00 69.46 12.40
CA GLU A 240 10.34 69.34 11.81
C GLU A 240 11.14 68.21 12.46
N SER A 241 11.10 68.09 13.79
CA SER A 241 11.79 67.01 14.50
C SER A 241 11.23 65.62 14.15
N VAL A 242 9.91 65.49 14.03
CA VAL A 242 9.24 64.25 13.61
C VAL A 242 9.56 63.95 12.15
N GLY A 243 9.58 64.97 11.28
CA GLY A 243 9.98 64.84 9.89
C GLY A 243 11.42 64.34 9.75
N ALA A 244 12.35 64.90 10.52
CA ALA A 244 13.75 64.47 10.57
C ALA A 244 13.87 63.02 11.05
N TYR A 245 13.18 62.65 12.14
CA TYR A 245 13.19 61.29 12.68
C TYR A 245 12.61 60.26 11.69
N ILE A 246 11.49 60.58 11.03
CA ILE A 246 10.91 59.71 10.00
C ILE A 246 11.85 59.55 8.82
N SER A 247 12.50 60.62 8.38
CA SER A 247 13.46 60.59 7.28
C SER A 247 14.67 59.71 7.63
N GLU A 248 15.25 59.89 8.83
CA GLU A 248 16.36 59.08 9.33
C GLU A 248 15.96 57.61 9.52
N SER A 249 14.79 57.35 10.10
CA SER A 249 14.25 56.00 10.29
C SER A 249 13.96 55.29 8.96
N SER A 250 13.44 56.02 7.97
CA SER A 250 13.19 55.51 6.62
C SER A 250 14.50 55.15 5.94
N GLU A 251 15.50 56.02 6.02
CA GLU A 251 16.81 55.79 5.43
C GLU A 251 17.53 54.60 6.10
N ARG A 252 17.41 54.48 7.43
CA ARG A 252 17.93 53.32 8.17
C ARG A 252 17.23 52.02 7.78
N SER A 253 15.89 52.04 7.67
CA SER A 253 15.12 50.89 7.22
C SER A 253 15.48 50.46 5.80
N ALA A 254 15.69 51.42 4.88
CA ALA A 254 16.13 51.13 3.52
C ALA A 254 17.51 50.44 3.49
N ARG A 255 18.46 50.92 4.29
CA ARG A 255 19.78 50.27 4.45
C ARG A 255 19.68 48.86 5.04
N ASP A 256 18.83 48.67 6.04
CA ASP A 256 18.64 47.36 6.67
C ASP A 256 18.02 46.35 5.69
N VAL A 257 17.01 46.76 4.91
CA VAL A 257 16.42 45.95 3.83
C VAL A 257 17.46 45.60 2.76
N GLU A 258 18.30 46.56 2.35
CA GLU A 258 19.38 46.31 1.39
C GLU A 258 20.40 45.30 1.95
N ASN A 259 20.79 45.44 3.22
CA ASN A 259 21.72 44.54 3.88
C ASN A 259 21.14 43.12 4.04
N MET A 260 19.87 42.99 4.40
CA MET A 260 19.18 41.70 4.43
C MET A 260 19.13 41.08 3.04
N SER A 261 18.77 41.85 2.01
CA SER A 261 18.76 41.38 0.62
C SER A 261 20.14 40.83 0.20
N LYS A 262 21.22 41.57 0.48
CA LYS A 262 22.60 41.11 0.22
C LYS A 262 22.96 39.84 0.99
N LYS A 263 22.51 39.70 2.25
CA LYS A 263 22.73 38.47 3.03
C LYS A 263 21.96 37.28 2.45
N ILE A 264 20.72 37.49 2.04
CA ILE A 264 19.88 36.46 1.40
C ILE A 264 20.52 36.01 0.09
N ILE A 265 20.98 36.93 -0.76
CA ILE A 265 21.65 36.60 -2.02
C ILE A 265 22.90 35.74 -1.76
N ARG A 266 23.79 36.17 -0.86
CA ARG A 266 25.01 35.40 -0.53
C ARG A 266 24.70 34.05 0.11
N SER A 267 23.68 33.99 0.96
CA SER A 267 23.24 32.74 1.58
C SER A 267 22.71 31.78 0.53
N ASN A 268 21.86 32.26 -0.39
CA ASN A 268 21.32 31.45 -1.47
C ASN A 268 22.41 30.97 -2.41
N GLU A 269 23.36 31.84 -2.79
CA GLU A 269 24.50 31.47 -3.64
C GLU A 269 25.30 30.32 -3.02
N LYS A 270 25.66 30.44 -1.74
CA LYS A 270 26.32 29.35 -1.00
C LYS A 270 25.49 28.06 -0.97
N SER A 271 24.17 28.17 -0.75
CA SER A 271 23.29 27.00 -0.76
C SER A 271 23.17 26.37 -2.15
N PHE A 272 23.18 27.17 -3.22
CA PHE A 272 23.18 26.65 -4.59
C PHE A 272 24.50 25.96 -4.93
N ASP A 273 25.63 26.49 -4.49
CA ASP A 273 26.94 25.84 -4.68
C ASP A 273 26.99 24.49 -3.95
N GLU A 274 26.48 24.43 -2.71
CA GLU A 274 26.39 23.18 -1.93
C GLU A 274 25.46 22.15 -2.59
N VAL A 275 24.30 22.60 -3.09
CA VAL A 275 23.38 21.74 -3.85
C VAL A 275 24.02 21.26 -5.16
N THR A 276 24.78 22.12 -5.84
CA THR A 276 25.46 21.76 -7.09
C THR A 276 26.55 20.70 -6.83
N SER A 277 27.36 20.89 -5.79
CA SER A 277 28.34 19.90 -5.35
C SER A 277 27.69 18.55 -5.02
N LEU A 278 26.57 18.58 -4.29
CA LEU A 278 25.86 17.36 -3.92
C LEU A 278 25.27 16.64 -5.14
N ILE A 279 24.79 17.37 -6.15
CA ILE A 279 24.31 16.81 -7.42
C ILE A 279 25.46 16.13 -8.16
N GLU A 280 26.64 16.73 -8.18
CA GLU A 280 27.82 16.16 -8.84
C GLU A 280 28.28 14.88 -8.12
N ASP A 281 28.37 14.91 -6.79
CA ASP A 281 28.69 13.73 -5.97
C ASP A 281 27.65 12.61 -6.19
N TYR A 282 26.36 12.94 -6.21
CA TYR A 282 25.30 11.96 -6.48
C TYR A 282 25.40 11.38 -7.90
N SER A 283 25.73 12.19 -8.90
CA SER A 283 25.93 11.72 -10.28
C SER A 283 27.08 10.72 -10.35
N THR A 284 28.21 11.00 -9.71
CA THR A 284 29.37 10.10 -9.70
C THR A 284 29.08 8.78 -8.97
N ILE A 285 28.42 8.84 -7.80
CA ILE A 285 28.00 7.65 -7.06
C ILE A 285 26.99 6.82 -7.88
N ALA A 286 26.05 7.49 -8.54
CA ALA A 286 25.07 6.81 -9.39
C ALA A 286 25.74 6.11 -10.58
N GLU A 287 26.73 6.73 -11.21
CA GLU A 287 27.53 6.10 -12.28
C GLU A 287 28.30 4.87 -11.78
N GLU A 288 29.00 4.99 -10.63
CA GLU A 288 29.72 3.87 -10.01
C GLU A 288 28.78 2.70 -9.70
N LYS A 289 27.64 2.96 -9.07
CA LYS A 289 26.65 1.92 -8.74
C LYS A 289 26.01 1.28 -9.96
N THR A 290 25.81 2.05 -11.02
CA THR A 290 25.29 1.52 -12.29
C THR A 290 26.30 0.57 -12.94
N GLU A 291 27.59 0.90 -12.87
CA GLU A 291 28.65 0.05 -13.39
C GLU A 291 28.84 -1.23 -12.54
N ASP A 292 28.81 -1.12 -11.21
CA ASP A 292 28.81 -2.27 -10.30
C ASP A 292 27.65 -3.23 -10.61
N MET A 293 26.44 -2.70 -10.78
CA MET A 293 25.26 -3.48 -11.16
C MET A 293 25.44 -4.17 -12.51
N ARG A 294 26.06 -3.49 -13.47
CA ARG A 294 26.35 -4.05 -14.81
C ARG A 294 27.34 -5.20 -14.72
N LEU A 295 28.39 -5.08 -13.91
CA LEU A 295 29.39 -6.13 -13.69
C LEU A 295 28.76 -7.34 -12.98
N PHE A 296 27.97 -7.10 -11.94
CA PHE A 296 27.24 -8.16 -11.25
C PHE A 296 26.29 -8.91 -12.19
N MET A 297 25.47 -8.19 -12.98
CA MET A 297 24.59 -8.81 -13.98
C MET A 297 25.36 -9.63 -15.01
N LYS A 298 26.54 -9.17 -15.42
CA LYS A 298 27.41 -9.93 -16.32
C LYS A 298 27.85 -11.25 -15.68
N ASP A 299 28.27 -11.24 -14.42
CA ASP A 299 28.70 -12.43 -13.70
C ASP A 299 27.54 -13.43 -13.51
N VAL A 300 26.35 -12.94 -13.17
CA VAL A 300 25.13 -13.78 -13.10
C VAL A 300 24.82 -14.43 -14.46
N MET A 301 24.95 -13.69 -15.56
CA MET A 301 24.73 -14.23 -16.90
C MET A 301 25.79 -15.28 -17.28
N GLU A 302 27.05 -15.05 -16.94
CA GLU A 302 28.15 -15.99 -17.24
C GLU A 302 28.00 -17.29 -16.44
N ASN A 303 27.71 -17.19 -15.14
CA ASN A 303 27.45 -18.34 -14.29
C ASN A 303 26.18 -19.11 -14.70
N ALA A 304 25.13 -18.42 -15.13
CA ALA A 304 23.91 -19.06 -15.64
C ALA A 304 24.16 -19.82 -16.96
N ASP A 305 24.98 -19.25 -17.86
CA ASP A 305 25.35 -19.89 -19.12
C ASP A 305 26.25 -21.11 -18.89
N GLU A 306 27.20 -21.03 -17.96
CA GLU A 306 28.05 -22.17 -17.56
C GLU A 306 27.22 -23.30 -16.93
N SER A 307 26.35 -22.97 -15.97
CA SER A 307 25.43 -23.93 -15.35
C SER A 307 24.50 -24.61 -16.38
N SER A 308 23.99 -23.84 -17.35
CA SER A 308 23.17 -24.38 -18.45
C SER A 308 23.94 -25.38 -19.31
N LYS A 309 25.21 -25.10 -19.62
CA LYS A 309 26.08 -26.01 -20.36
C LYS A 309 26.37 -27.29 -19.58
N GLU A 310 26.67 -27.18 -18.28
CA GLU A 310 26.85 -28.36 -17.42
C GLU A 310 25.59 -29.21 -17.35
N MET A 311 24.42 -28.58 -17.21
CA MET A 311 23.13 -29.27 -17.20
C MET A 311 22.86 -29.99 -18.52
N GLN A 312 23.13 -29.36 -19.67
CA GLN A 312 23.03 -30.02 -20.97
C GLN A 312 23.96 -31.23 -21.09
N TYR A 313 25.21 -31.10 -20.62
CA TYR A 313 26.15 -32.22 -20.63
C TYR A 313 25.68 -33.38 -19.75
N LEU A 314 25.17 -33.10 -18.55
CA LEU A 314 24.61 -34.11 -17.66
C LEU A 314 23.38 -34.78 -18.28
N LEU A 315 22.51 -34.02 -18.93
CA LEU A 315 21.31 -34.53 -19.59
C LEU A 315 21.66 -35.43 -20.78
N ASP A 316 22.64 -35.04 -21.60
CA ASP A 316 23.11 -35.84 -22.73
C ASP A 316 23.77 -37.15 -22.24
N ARG A 317 24.62 -37.06 -21.21
CA ARG A 317 25.24 -38.23 -20.57
C ARG A 317 24.20 -39.16 -19.95
N PHE A 318 23.20 -38.61 -19.26
CA PHE A 318 22.11 -39.37 -18.66
C PHE A 318 21.25 -40.05 -19.73
N SER A 319 20.87 -39.32 -20.77
CA SER A 319 20.14 -39.85 -21.92
C SER A 319 20.90 -41.00 -22.58
N SER A 320 22.16 -40.78 -22.93
CA SER A 320 23.01 -41.81 -23.55
C SER A 320 23.14 -43.05 -22.66
N ASN A 321 23.47 -42.89 -21.39
CA ASN A 321 23.61 -44.02 -20.47
C ASN A 321 22.27 -44.76 -20.25
N SER A 322 21.16 -44.02 -20.16
CA SER A 322 19.81 -44.58 -20.06
C SER A 322 19.45 -45.37 -21.31
N THR A 323 19.75 -44.88 -22.52
CA THR A 323 19.51 -45.65 -23.75
C THR A 323 20.31 -46.96 -23.80
N VAL A 324 21.57 -46.96 -23.35
CA VAL A 324 22.40 -48.16 -23.27
C VAL A 324 21.80 -49.16 -22.27
N ALA A 325 21.46 -48.71 -21.07
CA ALA A 325 20.84 -49.54 -20.05
C ALA A 325 19.49 -50.12 -20.53
N MET A 326 18.66 -49.29 -21.16
CA MET A 326 17.36 -49.69 -21.69
C MET A 326 17.50 -50.71 -22.83
N ASN A 327 18.47 -50.54 -23.72
CA ASN A 327 18.78 -51.54 -24.76
C ASN A 327 19.27 -52.86 -24.16
N GLN A 328 20.09 -52.81 -23.10
CA GLN A 328 20.54 -54.01 -22.39
C GLN A 328 19.37 -54.75 -21.71
N VAL A 329 18.47 -54.02 -21.06
CA VAL A 329 17.24 -54.58 -20.48
C VAL A 329 16.38 -55.21 -21.58
N LYS A 330 16.17 -54.50 -22.69
CA LYS A 330 15.43 -55.02 -23.85
C LYS A 330 16.03 -56.34 -24.36
N PHE A 331 17.35 -56.39 -24.52
CA PHE A 331 18.05 -57.60 -24.96
C PHE A 331 17.93 -58.75 -23.95
N MET A 332 18.02 -58.48 -22.64
CA MET A 332 17.80 -59.50 -21.61
C MET A 332 16.37 -60.03 -21.63
N VAL A 333 15.37 -59.15 -21.76
CA VAL A 333 13.96 -59.53 -21.88
C VAL A 333 13.73 -60.39 -23.13
N GLU A 334 14.32 -60.01 -24.26
CA GLU A 334 14.22 -60.77 -25.51
C GLU A 334 14.87 -62.15 -25.39
N LYS A 335 16.05 -62.25 -24.76
CA LYS A 335 16.69 -63.53 -24.44
C LYS A 335 15.87 -64.40 -23.49
N LEU A 336 15.30 -63.81 -22.43
CA LEU A 336 14.43 -64.52 -21.50
C LEU A 336 13.17 -65.04 -22.19
N ASN A 337 12.56 -64.21 -23.05
CA ASN A 337 11.39 -64.60 -23.82
C ASN A 337 11.73 -65.76 -24.77
N ASN A 338 12.81 -65.65 -25.54
CA ASN A 338 13.25 -66.72 -26.46
C ASN A 338 13.63 -68.01 -25.73
N SER A 339 14.27 -67.92 -24.56
CA SER A 339 14.56 -69.08 -23.70
C SER A 339 13.26 -69.69 -23.14
N SER A 340 12.29 -68.86 -22.75
CA SER A 340 10.99 -69.31 -22.26
C SER A 340 10.18 -70.00 -23.36
N THR A 341 10.22 -69.51 -24.59
CA THR A 341 9.54 -70.15 -25.72
C THR A 341 10.22 -71.48 -26.07
N ASN A 342 11.56 -71.53 -26.12
CA ASN A 342 12.30 -72.76 -26.39
C ASN A 342 12.03 -73.84 -25.32
N THR A 343 12.09 -73.47 -24.03
CA THR A 343 11.74 -74.41 -22.95
C THR A 343 10.29 -74.86 -23.00
N THR A 344 9.36 -73.99 -23.41
CA THR A 344 7.96 -74.38 -23.61
C THR A 344 7.79 -75.36 -24.78
N GLU A 345 8.57 -75.19 -25.85
CA GLU A 345 8.61 -76.10 -27.00
C GLU A 345 9.19 -77.47 -26.60
N GLU A 346 10.34 -77.48 -25.91
CA GLU A 346 10.94 -78.71 -25.37
C GLU A 346 9.97 -79.45 -24.42
N LEU A 347 9.20 -78.73 -23.60
CA LEU A 347 8.16 -79.32 -22.75
C LEU A 347 7.02 -79.93 -23.58
N ARG A 348 6.62 -79.31 -24.70
CA ARG A 348 5.60 -79.86 -25.60
C ARG A 348 6.09 -81.14 -26.28
N ASP A 349 7.31 -81.14 -26.80
CA ASP A 349 7.91 -82.31 -27.44
C ASP A 349 8.04 -83.48 -26.46
N LEU A 350 8.42 -83.19 -25.21
CA LEU A 350 8.46 -84.21 -24.15
C LEU A 350 7.06 -84.76 -23.85
N ILE A 351 6.05 -83.89 -23.75
CA ILE A 351 4.65 -84.31 -23.53
C ILE A 351 4.16 -85.19 -24.69
N ASP A 352 4.48 -84.84 -25.93
CA ASP A 352 4.08 -85.59 -27.12
C ASP A 352 4.78 -86.96 -27.16
N SER A 353 6.09 -86.99 -26.91
CA SER A 353 6.86 -88.24 -26.77
C SER A 353 6.29 -89.16 -25.68
N MET A 354 6.03 -88.62 -24.48
CA MET A 354 5.44 -89.38 -23.38
C MET A 354 4.05 -89.92 -23.73
N ASN A 355 3.24 -89.14 -24.45
CA ASN A 355 1.93 -89.60 -24.92
C ASN A 355 2.06 -90.71 -25.97
N GLU A 356 3.01 -90.60 -26.90
CA GLU A 356 3.27 -91.62 -27.91
C GLU A 356 3.76 -92.94 -27.29
N GLU A 357 4.70 -92.88 -26.33
CA GLU A 357 5.13 -94.05 -25.56
C GLU A 357 3.96 -94.71 -24.82
N ARG A 358 3.10 -93.91 -24.19
CA ARG A 358 1.91 -94.41 -23.49
C ARG A 358 0.96 -95.14 -24.44
N VAL A 359 0.72 -94.59 -25.63
CA VAL A 359 -0.13 -95.21 -26.66
C VAL A 359 0.50 -96.49 -27.18
N TYR A 360 1.81 -96.50 -27.44
CA TYR A 360 2.55 -97.69 -27.86
C TYR A 360 2.45 -98.82 -26.82
N TYR A 361 2.71 -98.51 -25.55
CA TYR A 361 2.61 -99.48 -24.45
C TYR A 361 1.20 -100.05 -24.31
N LEU A 362 0.17 -99.20 -24.38
CA LEU A 362 -1.22 -99.66 -24.35
C LEU A 362 -1.55 -100.58 -25.53
N LYS A 363 -1.06 -100.25 -26.74
CA LYS A 363 -1.24 -101.07 -27.94
C LYS A 363 -0.53 -102.42 -27.80
N GLU A 364 0.69 -102.45 -27.26
CA GLU A 364 1.44 -103.68 -27.04
C GLU A 364 0.77 -104.57 -25.99
N MET A 365 0.34 -103.98 -24.86
CA MET A 365 -0.46 -104.66 -23.86
C MET A 365 -1.76 -105.25 -24.45
N GLU A 366 -2.40 -104.54 -25.38
CA GLU A 366 -3.60 -105.03 -26.04
C GLU A 366 -3.29 -106.22 -26.97
N LYS A 367 -2.15 -106.20 -27.68
CA LYS A 367 -1.68 -107.33 -28.49
C LYS A 367 -1.36 -108.54 -27.64
N GLU A 368 -0.61 -108.37 -26.55
CA GLU A 368 -0.31 -109.47 -25.61
C GLU A 368 -1.59 -110.08 -25.04
N ARG A 369 -2.55 -109.24 -24.62
CA ARG A 369 -3.87 -109.72 -24.18
C ARG A 369 -4.61 -110.50 -25.28
N LYS A 370 -4.53 -110.06 -26.54
CA LYS A 370 -5.14 -110.79 -27.68
C LYS A 370 -4.46 -112.14 -27.91
N LEU A 371 -3.12 -112.20 -27.90
CA LEU A 371 -2.35 -113.44 -28.01
C LEU A 371 -2.66 -114.41 -26.87
N HIS A 372 -2.69 -113.91 -25.63
CA HIS A 372 -3.08 -114.72 -24.48
C HIS A 372 -4.52 -115.25 -24.62
N ARG A 373 -5.46 -114.42 -25.10
CA ARG A 373 -6.83 -114.88 -25.37
C ARG A 373 -6.87 -115.95 -26.45
N GLN A 374 -6.10 -115.82 -27.53
CA GLN A 374 -6.00 -116.83 -28.59
C GLN A 374 -5.41 -118.14 -28.05
N SER A 375 -4.28 -118.09 -27.35
CA SER A 375 -3.67 -119.27 -26.73
C SER A 375 -4.58 -119.95 -25.72
N VAL A 376 -5.38 -119.20 -24.95
CA VAL A 376 -6.41 -119.76 -24.08
C VAL A 376 -7.53 -120.42 -24.89
N ALA A 377 -8.00 -119.79 -25.97
CA ALA A 377 -9.03 -120.36 -26.83
C ALA A 377 -8.57 -121.66 -27.52
N GLU A 378 -7.35 -121.71 -28.04
CA GLU A 378 -6.75 -122.92 -28.62
C GLU A 378 -6.61 -124.04 -27.59
N ARG A 379 -6.17 -123.71 -26.36
CA ARG A 379 -6.10 -124.70 -25.28
C ARG A 379 -7.48 -125.21 -24.89
N GLU A 380 -8.50 -124.36 -24.89
CA GLU A 380 -9.88 -124.76 -24.61
C GLU A 380 -10.45 -125.63 -25.73
N GLU A 381 -10.12 -125.35 -26.99
CA GLU A 381 -10.50 -126.18 -28.15
C GLU A 381 -9.86 -127.57 -28.05
N MET A 382 -8.54 -127.64 -27.85
CA MET A 382 -7.84 -128.91 -27.64
C MET A 382 -8.38 -129.67 -26.43
N PHE A 383 -8.70 -128.97 -25.34
CA PHE A 383 -9.30 -129.57 -24.16
C PHE A 383 -10.71 -130.09 -24.45
N SER A 384 -11.53 -129.34 -25.17
CA SER A 384 -12.86 -129.75 -25.61
C SER A 384 -12.79 -131.02 -26.48
N ASP A 385 -11.88 -131.06 -27.45
CA ASP A 385 -11.63 -132.24 -28.30
C ASP A 385 -11.14 -133.44 -27.48
N PHE A 386 -10.23 -133.23 -26.54
CA PHE A 386 -9.78 -134.27 -25.62
C PHE A 386 -10.95 -134.81 -24.77
N VAL A 387 -11.78 -133.93 -24.21
CA VAL A 387 -12.96 -134.33 -23.44
C VAL A 387 -13.96 -135.06 -24.32
N GLN A 388 -14.16 -134.64 -25.57
CA GLN A 388 -15.09 -135.27 -26.50
C GLN A 388 -14.61 -136.66 -26.93
N THR A 389 -13.33 -136.80 -27.30
CA THR A 389 -12.71 -138.10 -27.63
C THR A 389 -12.68 -139.04 -26.41
N PHE A 390 -12.41 -138.52 -25.22
CA PHE A 390 -12.50 -139.30 -23.98
C PHE A 390 -13.94 -139.80 -23.74
N ARG A 391 -14.95 -138.92 -23.86
CA ARG A 391 -16.37 -139.31 -23.76
C ARG A 391 -16.76 -140.37 -24.79
N GLN A 392 -16.34 -140.20 -26.04
CA GLN A 392 -16.62 -141.18 -27.11
C GLN A 392 -15.93 -142.53 -26.84
N THR A 393 -14.67 -142.52 -26.39
CA THR A 393 -13.89 -143.72 -26.05
C THR A 393 -14.50 -144.44 -24.85
N ALA A 394 -14.87 -143.71 -23.80
CA ALA A 394 -15.57 -144.25 -22.63
C ALA A 394 -16.94 -144.84 -23.01
N ALA A 395 -17.71 -144.17 -23.87
CA ALA A 395 -18.97 -144.69 -24.39
C ALA A 395 -18.78 -145.94 -25.27
N ALA A 396 -17.70 -146.02 -26.06
CA ALA A 396 -17.36 -147.19 -26.85
C ALA A 396 -16.90 -148.38 -25.98
N ASP A 397 -16.15 -148.14 -24.90
CA ASP A 397 -15.77 -149.16 -23.93
C ASP A 397 -17.00 -149.70 -23.17
N MET A 398 -17.95 -148.82 -22.79
CA MET A 398 -19.24 -149.26 -22.23
C MET A 398 -20.04 -150.14 -23.22
N LYS A 399 -19.97 -149.87 -24.54
CA LYS A 399 -20.58 -150.74 -25.57
C LYS A 399 -19.84 -152.07 -25.72
N ARG A 400 -18.52 -152.15 -25.54
CA ARG A 400 -17.74 -153.41 -25.54
C ARG A 400 -18.03 -154.24 -24.30
N LYS A 401 -18.07 -153.63 -23.11
CA LYS A 401 -18.42 -154.30 -21.84
C LYS A 401 -19.86 -154.83 -21.79
N ARG A 402 -20.74 -154.39 -22.69
CA ARG A 402 -22.07 -155.00 -22.87
C ARG A 402 -22.07 -156.30 -23.71
N LYS A 403 -20.98 -156.66 -24.41
CA LYS A 403 -20.94 -157.79 -25.34
C LYS A 403 -20.33 -159.08 -24.77
N TRP A 404 -19.50 -159.02 -23.72
CA TRP A 404 -18.85 -160.23 -23.17
C TRP A 404 -19.82 -161.22 -22.49
N TRP A 405 -20.96 -160.77 -21.97
CA TRP A 405 -21.99 -161.67 -21.42
C TRP A 405 -22.85 -162.38 -22.48
N LYS A 406 -22.80 -161.98 -23.75
CA LYS A 406 -23.61 -162.60 -24.82
C LYS A 406 -23.01 -163.88 -25.41
N LEU A 407 -21.75 -164.21 -25.07
CA LEU A 407 -21.09 -165.45 -25.50
C LEU A 407 -21.41 -166.66 -24.60
N PHE A 408 -22.09 -166.45 -23.46
CA PHE A 408 -22.54 -167.52 -22.56
C PHE A 408 -24.05 -167.81 -22.65
N LEU A 409 -24.73 -167.25 -23.65
CA LEU A 409 -26.18 -167.38 -23.87
C LEU A 409 -26.46 -167.53 -25.38
N SER A 410 -25.97 -168.62 -25.98
CA SER A 410 -26.67 -169.45 -26.99
C SER A 410 -25.76 -170.57 -27.48
#